data_AF-A0A1G7M8J9-F1
#
_entry.id   AF-A0A1G7M8J9-F1
#
_cell.length_a   1.000
_cell.length_b   1.000
_cell.length_c   1.000
_cell.angle_alpha   90.00
_cell.angle_beta   90.00
_cell.angle_gamma   90.00
#
_symmetry.space_group_name_H-M   'P 1'
#
loop_
_entity.id
_entity.type
_entity.pdbx_description
1 polymer ?
#
loop_
_entity_poly.entity_id
_entity_poly.type
_entity_poly.pdbx_seq_one_letter_code
_entity_poly.pdbx_strand_id
1 'polypeptide(L)'
;MKTILEALYRGQIHPVETIVPSQPEYRSVSRQVAAQTEQWRERLGEETFRELEEYFDLCDSVDSMHVEAAFLHGFRLGANLLIEVMSNREEFVPNAASGMSL
;
A
#
# COMPACT_ATOMS: atom_id res chain seq x y z
N MET A 1 8.70 21.31 -12.88
CA MET A 1 8.13 20.19 -12.11
C MET A 1 6.63 20.31 -12.14
N LYS A 2 5.88 19.24 -12.41
CA LYS A 2 4.42 19.25 -12.28
C LYS A 2 4.03 19.16 -10.81
N THR A 3 2.95 19.81 -10.41
CA THR A 3 2.41 19.65 -9.05
C THR A 3 1.65 18.33 -8.93
N ILE A 4 1.45 17.85 -7.70
CA ILE A 4 0.64 16.66 -7.44
C ILE A 4 -0.81 16.82 -7.91
N LEU A 5 -1.38 18.03 -7.84
CA LEU A 5 -2.74 18.33 -8.29
C LEU A 5 -2.87 18.28 -9.82
N GLU A 6 -1.87 18.78 -10.55
CA GLU A 6 -1.85 18.67 -12.01
C GLU A 6 -1.69 17.22 -12.47
N ALA A 7 -0.87 16.44 -11.76
CA ALA A 7 -0.72 15.01 -12.01
C ALA A 7 -2.03 14.26 -11.74
N LEU A 8 -2.75 14.60 -10.66
CA LEU A 8 -4.07 14.05 -10.36
C LEU A 8 -5.09 14.41 -11.45
N TYR A 9 -5.22 15.69 -11.80
CA TYR A 9 -6.17 16.18 -12.80
C TYR A 9 -6.00 15.50 -14.16
N ARG A 10 -4.76 15.18 -14.52
CA ARG A 10 -4.41 14.52 -15.79
C ARG A 10 -4.46 12.99 -15.72
N GLY A 11 -4.88 12.40 -14.60
CA GLY A 11 -4.90 10.94 -14.41
C GLY A 11 -3.50 10.34 -14.51
N GLN A 12 -2.51 10.91 -13.82
CA GLN A 12 -1.12 10.41 -13.82
C GLN A 12 -0.74 9.74 -12.50
N ILE A 13 -1.68 9.68 -11.55
CA ILE A 13 -1.50 9.06 -10.24
C ILE A 13 -2.35 7.80 -10.20
N HIS A 14 -1.70 6.65 -10.32
CA HIS A 14 -2.33 5.32 -10.24
C HIS A 14 -1.56 4.45 -9.23
N PRO A 15 -1.82 4.61 -7.93
CA PRO A 15 -1.07 3.90 -6.90
C PRO A 15 -1.17 2.38 -7.05
N VAL A 16 -2.35 1.87 -7.41
CA VAL A 16 -2.58 0.42 -7.59
C VAL A 16 -1.73 -0.20 -8.70
N GLU A 17 -1.41 0.56 -9.75
CA GLU A 17 -0.61 0.07 -10.89
C GLU A 17 0.90 0.19 -10.64
N THR A 18 1.29 1.05 -9.70
CA THR A 18 2.69 1.45 -9.49
C THR A 18 3.29 0.88 -8.21
N ILE A 19 2.46 0.53 -7.24
CA ILE A 19 2.89 -0.09 -5.98
C ILE A 19 3.13 -1.58 -6.24
N VAL A 20 4.39 -1.93 -6.42
CA VAL A 20 4.86 -3.31 -6.45
C VAL A 20 5.66 -3.57 -5.17
N PRO A 21 5.41 -4.69 -4.45
CA PRO A 21 6.21 -5.06 -3.29
C PRO A 21 7.71 -5.09 -3.64
N SER A 22 8.53 -4.37 -2.89
CA SER A 22 9.97 -4.25 -3.14
C SER A 22 10.79 -5.42 -2.57
N GLN A 23 10.13 -6.31 -1.81
CA GLN A 23 10.76 -7.48 -1.21
C GLN A 23 11.38 -8.34 -2.32
N PRO A 24 12.68 -8.69 -2.23
CA PRO A 24 13.38 -9.49 -3.25
C PRO A 24 12.67 -10.81 -3.55
N GLU A 25 12.02 -11.38 -2.54
CA GLU A 25 11.34 -12.67 -2.61
C GLU A 25 10.01 -12.59 -3.37
N TYR A 26 9.38 -11.43 -3.49
CA TYR A 26 8.05 -11.27 -4.07
C TYR A 26 7.96 -11.95 -5.44
N ARG A 27 8.88 -11.62 -6.36
CA ARG A 27 8.91 -12.23 -7.70
C ARG A 27 9.20 -13.73 -7.69
N SER A 28 9.91 -14.23 -6.67
CA SER A 28 10.15 -15.67 -6.52
C SER A 28 8.87 -16.37 -6.06
N VAL A 29 8.24 -15.85 -5.02
CA VAL A 29 7.00 -16.39 -4.46
C VAL A 29 5.87 -16.34 -5.49
N SER A 30 5.67 -15.22 -6.21
CA SER A 30 4.64 -15.14 -7.26
C SER A 30 4.83 -16.20 -8.35
N ARG A 31 6.08 -16.50 -8.73
CA ARG A 31 6.35 -17.57 -9.69
C ARG A 31 6.07 -18.96 -9.11
N GLN A 32 6.34 -19.17 -7.83
CA GLN A 32 6.02 -20.43 -7.16
C GLN A 32 4.50 -20.64 -7.08
N VAL A 33 3.74 -19.59 -6.75
CA VAL A 33 2.27 -19.61 -6.78
C VAL A 33 1.78 -20.01 -8.16
N ALA A 34 2.21 -19.31 -9.22
CA ALA A 34 1.80 -19.64 -10.59
C ALA A 34 2.15 -21.08 -11.01
N ALA A 35 3.35 -21.55 -10.65
CA ALA A 35 3.77 -22.91 -10.95
C ALA A 35 2.94 -23.97 -10.19
N GLN A 36 2.57 -23.69 -8.94
CA GLN A 36 1.69 -24.57 -8.18
C GLN A 36 0.27 -24.56 -8.77
N THR A 37 -0.28 -23.39 -9.09
CA THR A 37 -1.60 -23.28 -9.72
C THR A 37 -1.70 -24.13 -10.99
N GLU A 38 -0.67 -24.12 -11.85
CA GLU A 38 -0.65 -24.95 -13.05
C GLU A 38 -0.59 -26.45 -12.74
N GLN A 39 0.22 -26.87 -11.75
CA GLN A 39 0.24 -28.26 -11.31
C GLN A 39 -1.13 -28.73 -10.79
N TRP A 40 -1.88 -27.84 -10.14
CA TRP A 40 -3.24 -28.16 -9.69
C TRP A 40 -4.20 -28.28 -10.88
N ARG A 41 -4.08 -27.43 -11.90
CA ARG A 41 -4.86 -27.51 -13.15
C ARG A 41 -4.66 -28.87 -13.83
N GLU A 42 -3.41 -29.28 -14.03
CA GLU A 42 -3.06 -30.56 -14.66
C GLU A 42 -3.60 -31.77 -13.87
N ARG A 43 -3.60 -31.71 -12.54
CA ARG A 43 -3.99 -32.82 -11.66
C ARG A 43 -5.50 -32.97 -11.49
N LEU A 44 -6.25 -31.86 -11.49
CA LEU A 44 -7.68 -31.85 -11.17
C LEU A 44 -8.58 -31.91 -12.41
N GLY A 45 -8.05 -31.53 -13.59
CA GLY A 45 -8.86 -31.34 -14.79
C GLY A 45 -9.71 -30.06 -14.73
N GLU A 46 -10.18 -29.60 -15.88
CA GLU A 46 -10.76 -28.26 -16.05
C GLU A 46 -11.99 -27.97 -15.16
N GLU A 47 -12.90 -28.94 -14.99
CA GLU A 47 -14.14 -28.71 -14.25
C GLU A 47 -13.89 -28.45 -12.76
N THR A 48 -13.15 -29.34 -12.10
CA THR A 48 -12.81 -29.20 -10.68
C THR A 48 -11.82 -28.06 -10.45
N PHE A 49 -10.92 -27.82 -11.40
CA PHE A 49 -10.00 -26.69 -11.29
C PHE A 49 -10.72 -25.35 -11.34
N ARG A 50 -11.79 -25.21 -12.13
CA ARG A 50 -12.61 -24.01 -12.15
C ARG A 50 -13.29 -23.72 -10.81
N GLU A 51 -13.76 -24.74 -10.09
CA GLU A 51 -14.30 -24.54 -8.72
C GLU A 51 -13.21 -24.02 -7.76
N LEU A 52 -11.97 -24.45 -7.97
CA LEU A 52 -10.82 -23.95 -7.21
C LEU A 52 -10.43 -22.51 -7.63
N GLU A 53 -10.53 -22.15 -8.91
CA GLU A 53 -10.37 -20.77 -9.38
C GLU A 53 -11.42 -19.86 -8.72
N GLU A 54 -12.69 -20.28 -8.65
CA GLU A 54 -13.74 -19.52 -7.95
C GLU A 54 -13.42 -19.32 -6.46
N TYR A 55 -12.82 -20.32 -5.80
CA TYR A 55 -12.34 -20.18 -4.43
C TYR A 55 -11.19 -19.16 -4.32
N PHE A 56 -10.21 -19.21 -5.23
CA PHE A 56 -9.12 -18.23 -5.24
C PHE A 56 -9.62 -16.81 -5.50
N ASP A 57 -10.59 -16.63 -6.39
CA ASP A 57 -11.22 -15.33 -6.64
C ASP A 57 -11.90 -14.75 -5.39
N LEU A 58 -12.52 -15.61 -4.57
CA LEU A 58 -13.09 -15.22 -3.27
C LEU A 58 -12.00 -14.82 -2.27
N CYS A 59 -10.90 -15.57 -2.20
CA CYS A 59 -9.76 -15.23 -1.36
C CYS A 59 -9.16 -13.87 -1.76
N ASP A 60 -8.89 -13.67 -3.04
CA ASP A 60 -8.35 -12.42 -3.59
C ASP A 60 -9.30 -11.25 -3.33
N SER A 61 -10.62 -11.47 -3.40
CA SER A 61 -11.62 -10.46 -3.08
C SER A 61 -11.56 -10.03 -1.61
N VAL A 62 -11.47 -10.99 -0.68
CA VAL A 62 -11.35 -10.71 0.76
C VAL A 62 -10.05 -9.95 1.07
N ASP A 63 -8.95 -10.40 0.49
CA ASP A 63 -7.64 -9.75 0.67
C ASP A 63 -7.63 -8.34 0.08
N SER A 64 -8.22 -8.15 -1.10
CA SER A 64 -8.36 -6.84 -1.74
C SER A 64 -9.18 -5.86 -0.89
N MET A 65 -10.32 -6.30 -0.34
CA MET A 65 -11.13 -5.50 0.59
C MET A 65 -10.33 -5.10 1.84
N HIS A 66 -9.52 -6.01 2.38
CA HIS A 66 -8.67 -5.72 3.53
C HIS A 66 -7.57 -4.70 3.19
N VAL A 67 -6.89 -4.88 2.07
CA VAL A 67 -5.82 -3.99 1.59
C VAL A 67 -6.36 -2.59 1.29
N GLU A 68 -7.54 -2.47 0.68
CA GLU A 68 -8.21 -1.18 0.45
C GLU A 68 -8.51 -0.48 1.78
N ALA A 69 -9.09 -1.20 2.74
CA ALA A 69 -9.41 -0.64 4.06
C ALA A 69 -8.14 -0.16 4.79
N ALA A 70 -7.06 -0.96 4.74
CA ALA A 70 -5.77 -0.60 5.33
C ALA A 70 -5.16 0.64 4.65
N PHE A 71 -5.22 0.72 3.30
CA PHE A 71 -4.74 1.87 2.55
C PHE A 71 -5.49 3.16 2.92
N LEU A 72 -6.83 3.12 2.92
CA LEU A 72 -7.66 4.26 3.29
C LEU A 72 -7.41 4.72 4.73
N HIS A 73 -7.29 3.77 5.66
CA HIS A 73 -7.00 4.07 7.06
C HIS A 73 -5.61 4.69 7.22
N GLY A 74 -4.58 4.09 6.62
CA GLY A 74 -3.21 4.58 6.68
C GLY A 74 -3.04 5.98 6.06
N PHE A 75 -3.69 6.24 4.93
CA PHE A 75 -3.64 7.56 4.28
C PHE A 75 -4.28 8.65 5.15
N ARG A 76 -5.46 8.37 5.73
CA ARG A 76 -6.14 9.30 6.65
C ARG A 76 -5.31 9.56 7.90
N LEU A 77 -4.72 8.51 8.48
CA LEU A 77 -3.84 8.63 9.63
C LEU A 77 -2.64 9.53 9.31
N GLY A 78 -1.96 9.30 8.19
CA GLY A 78 -0.82 10.11 7.76
C GLY A 78 -1.18 11.58 7.54
N ALA A 79 -2.32 11.85 6.91
CA ALA A 79 -2.82 13.23 6.73
C ALA A 79 -3.11 13.93 8.07
N ASN A 80 -3.75 13.22 9.01
CA ASN A 80 -4.05 13.76 10.34
C ASN A 80 -2.75 14.08 11.11
N LEU A 81 -1.76 13.18 11.08
CA LEU A 81 -0.46 13.40 11.71
C LEU A 81 0.25 14.63 11.12
N LEU A 82 0.20 14.80 9.79
CA LEU A 82 0.78 15.98 9.15
C LEU A 82 0.07 17.27 9.58
N ILE A 83 -1.27 17.26 9.63
CA ILE A 83 -2.05 18.41 10.11
C ILE A 83 -1.68 18.75 11.55
N GLU A 84 -1.57 17.75 12.43
CA GLU A 84 -1.18 17.95 13.84
C GLU A 84 0.20 18.61 13.95
N VAL A 85 1.21 18.06 13.27
CA VAL A 85 2.58 18.61 13.25
C VAL A 85 2.61 20.03 12.68
N MET A 86 1.83 20.32 11.63
CA MET A 86 1.79 21.65 11.03
C MET A 86 0.98 22.67 11.83
N SER A 87 -0.04 22.22 12.56
CA SER A 87 -0.90 23.06 13.40
C SER A 87 -0.20 23.43 14.71
N ASN A 88 0.61 22.53 15.25
CA ASN A 88 1.51 22.82 16.35
C ASN A 88 2.76 23.56 15.82
N ARG A 89 2.64 24.87 15.63
CA ARG A 89 3.80 25.78 15.68
C ARG A 89 4.39 25.73 17.10
N GLU A 90 5.07 24.65 17.44
CA GLU A 90 6.05 24.73 18.50
C GLU A 90 7.17 25.63 17.97
N GLU A 91 7.14 26.91 18.38
CA GLU A 91 8.34 27.71 18.39
C GLU A 91 9.34 26.90 19.23
N PHE A 92 10.32 26.30 18.55
CA PHE A 92 11.59 25.98 19.17
C PHE A 92 12.14 27.30 19.70
N VAL A 93 11.77 27.67 20.92
CA VAL A 93 12.48 28.68 21.68
C VAL A 93 13.75 27.97 22.13
N PRO A 94 14.93 28.25 21.53
CA PRO A 94 16.16 27.79 22.14
C PRO A 94 16.22 28.50 23.49
N ASN A 95 16.35 27.75 24.58
CA ASN A 95 16.47 28.31 25.91
C ASN A 95 17.76 29.16 25.98
N ALA A 96 17.68 30.42 25.58
CA ALA A 96 18.71 31.43 25.76
C ALA A 96 18.54 32.05 27.14
N ALA A 97 18.70 31.22 28.17
CA ALA A 97 18.95 31.67 29.53
C ALA A 97 20.21 31.02 30.14
N SER A 98 21.10 30.50 29.29
CA SER A 98 22.53 30.38 29.58
C SER A 98 23.23 31.66 29.12
N GLY A 99 22.93 32.77 29.78
CA GLY A 99 23.47 34.07 29.41
C GLY A 99 23.29 35.11 30.50
N MET A 100 24.22 35.10 31.45
CA MET A 100 24.69 36.25 32.25
C MET A 100 23.64 37.21 32.83
N SER A 101 23.52 37.20 34.17
CA SER A 101 23.44 38.47 34.90
C SER A 101 24.05 38.32 36.29
N LEU A 102 25.20 39.01 36.42
CA LEU A 102 25.94 39.53 37.59
C LEU A 102 25.90 38.77 38.93
#